data_AF-A0A352UDK2-F1
#
_entry.id   AF-A0A352UDK2-F1
#
_cell.length_a   1.000
_cell.length_b   1.000
_cell.length_c   1.000
_cell.angle_alpha   90.00
_cell.angle_beta   90.00
_cell.angle_gamma   90.00
#
_symmetry.space_group_name_H-M   'P 1'
#
loop_
_entity.id
_entity.type
_entity.pdbx_description
1 polymer ?
#
loop_
_entity_poly.entity_id
_entity_poly.type
_entity_poly.pdbx_seq_one_letter_code
_entity_poly.pdbx_strand_id
1 'polypeptide(L)' 'MLQNDRFWGAILQVKVDPATGLTAQDVLDKLDEGNPRIWANSVGEDTVTFNAQTLNVDEEDIIVQRLREIIS' A
#
# COMPACT_ATOMS: atom_id res chain seq x y z
N MET A 1 9.59 29.76 3.01
CA MET A 1 8.34 29.19 3.55
C MET A 1 8.50 27.69 3.56
N LEU A 2 8.47 27.05 4.73
CA LEU A 2 8.40 25.59 4.81
C LEU A 2 6.94 25.21 4.58
N GLN A 3 6.63 24.74 3.38
CA GLN A 3 5.34 24.14 3.10
C GLN A 3 5.26 22.85 3.93
N ASN A 4 4.53 22.90 5.04
CA ASN A 4 4.20 21.73 5.83
C ASN A 4 3.06 21.00 5.09
N ASP A 5 3.40 20.19 4.09
CA ASP A 5 2.46 19.29 3.41
C ASP A 5 2.08 18.12 4.33
N ARG A 6 1.55 18.42 5.52
CA ARG A 6 0.96 17.40 6.37
C ARG A 6 -0.46 17.14 5.87
N PHE A 7 -0.58 16.22 4.93
CA PHE A 7 -1.84 15.60 4.58
C PHE A 7 -2.26 14.67 5.74
N TRP A 8 -3.22 15.11 6.55
CA TRP A 8 -3.88 14.25 7.54
C TRP A 8 -4.97 13.42 6.85
N GLY A 9 -4.57 12.56 5.92
CA GLY A 9 -5.44 11.48 5.46
C GLY A 9 -5.48 10.38 6.51
N ALA A 10 -6.60 9.67 6.63
CA ALA A 10 -6.57 8.36 7.27
C ALA A 10 -5.71 7.43 6.40
N ILE A 11 -4.45 7.22 6.81
CA ILE A 11 -3.51 6.34 6.11
C ILE A 11 -3.57 4.97 6.77
N LEU A 12 -3.94 3.95 6.00
CA LEU A 12 -3.74 2.57 6.43
C LEU A 12 -2.28 2.21 6.18
N GLN A 13 -1.58 1.79 7.23
CA GLN A 13 -0.20 1.30 7.16
C GLN A 13 -0.22 -0.23 7.25
N VAL A 14 0.42 -0.88 6.29
CA VAL A 14 0.59 -2.34 6.22
C VAL A 14 2.07 -2.63 6.28
N LYS A 15 2.51 -3.32 7.33
CA LYS A 15 3.89 -3.77 7.46
C LYS A 15 4.11 -5.08 6.71
N VAL A 16 5.19 -5.12 5.95
CA VAL A 16 5.70 -6.31 5.26
C VAL A 16 6.53 -7.10 6.28
N ASP A 17 6.12 -8.34 6.54
CA ASP A 17 6.88 -9.22 7.42
C ASP A 17 8.23 -9.57 6.76
N PRO A 18 9.39 -9.34 7.43
CA PRO A 18 10.69 -9.72 6.90
C PRO A 18 10.80 -11.19 6.48
N ALA A 19 9.99 -12.08 7.07
CA ALA A 19 9.94 -13.51 6.71
C ALA A 19 9.47 -13.75 5.26
N THR A 20 8.79 -12.79 4.64
CA THR A 20 8.41 -12.86 3.22
C THR A 20 9.59 -12.68 2.27
N GLY A 21 10.69 -12.09 2.74
CA GLY A 21 11.82 -11.69 1.91
C GLY A 21 11.52 -10.52 0.96
N LEU A 22 10.34 -9.91 1.06
CA LEU A 22 9.91 -8.78 0.24
C LEU A 22 10.18 -7.46 0.98
N THR A 23 10.52 -6.43 0.22
CA THR A 23 10.49 -5.03 0.65
C THR A 23 9.12 -4.41 0.38
N ALA A 24 8.85 -3.25 0.97
CA ALA A 24 7.69 -2.43 0.61
C ALA A 24 7.70 -2.05 -0.88
N GLN A 25 8.87 -1.85 -1.48
CA GLN A 25 8.97 -1.53 -2.91
C GLN A 25 8.55 -2.72 -3.78
N ASP A 26 8.97 -3.94 -3.45
CA ASP A 26 8.56 -5.15 -4.19
C ASP A 26 7.03 -5.33 -4.15
N VAL A 27 6.41 -5.01 -3.02
CA VAL A 27 4.95 -5.03 -2.88
C VAL A 27 4.31 -3.93 -3.75
N LEU A 28 4.85 -2.72 -3.75
CA LEU A 28 4.35 -1.62 -4.60
C LEU A 28 4.43 -1.97 -6.08
N ASP A 29 5.53 -2.54 -6.54
CA ASP A 29 5.72 -2.92 -7.94
C ASP A 29 4.67 -3.95 -8.37
N LYS A 30 4.40 -4.97 -7.54
CA LYS A 30 3.35 -5.97 -7.81
C LYS A 30 1.92 -5.39 -7.76
N LEU A 31 1.68 -4.38 -6.92
CA LEU A 31 0.40 -3.66 -6.90
C LEU A 31 0.21 -2.83 -8.18
N ASP A 32 1.29 -2.24 -8.69
CA ASP A 32 1.31 -1.43 -9.91
C ASP A 32 1.08 -2.27 -11.18
N GLU A 33 1.70 -3.44 -11.25
CA GLU A 33 1.66 -4.35 -12.40
C GLU A 33 0.33 -5.10 -12.57
N GLY A 34 -0.46 -5.22 -11.51
CA GLY A 34 -1.68 -6.03 -11.56
C GLY A 34 -2.90 -5.30 -12.12
N ASN A 35 -4.02 -6.03 -12.20
CA ASN A 35 -5.28 -5.54 -12.78
C ASN A 35 -6.48 -5.84 -11.84
N PRO A 36 -7.17 -4.82 -11.29
CA PRO A 36 -6.88 -3.40 -11.45
C PRO A 36 -5.49 -3.03 -10.88
N ARG A 37 -4.93 -1.95 -11.43
CA ARG A 37 -3.73 -1.29 -10.89
C ARG A 37 -4.09 -0.63 -9.57
N ILE A 38 -3.30 -0.87 -8.53
CA ILE A 38 -3.51 -0.28 -7.20
C ILE A 38 -2.37 0.68 -6.91
N TRP A 39 -2.67 1.97 -6.76
CA TRP A 39 -1.67 2.97 -6.42
C TRP A 39 -1.56 3.14 -4.90
N ALA A 40 -0.34 3.00 -4.38
CA ALA A 40 0.01 3.10 -2.97
C ALA A 40 1.38 3.78 -2.81
N ASN A 41 1.77 4.09 -1.57
CA ASN A 41 3.09 4.65 -1.25
C ASN A 41 3.80 3.78 -0.22
N SER A 42 5.07 4.03 0.06
CA SER A 42 5.81 3.40 1.15
C SER A 42 6.37 4.40 2.15
N VAL A 43 6.63 3.92 3.37
CA VAL A 43 7.41 4.62 4.39
C VAL A 43 8.53 3.69 4.82
N GLY A 44 9.76 4.04 4.46
CA GLY A 44 10.91 3.15 4.69
C GLY A 44 10.84 1.87 3.85
N GLU A 45 11.56 0.85 4.28
CA GLU A 45 11.74 -0.41 3.52
C GLU A 45 10.65 -1.45 3.80
N ASP A 46 9.87 -1.31 4.86
CA ASP A 46 8.99 -2.36 5.39
C ASP A 46 7.51 -1.99 5.46
N THR A 47 7.12 -0.76 5.09
CA THR A 47 5.74 -0.28 5.29
C THR A 47 5.14 0.23 3.99
N VAL A 48 4.04 -0.38 3.56
CA VAL A 48 3.17 0.08 2.48
C VAL A 48 2.03 0.91 3.08
N THR A 49 1.62 1.96 2.39
CA THR A 49 0.64 2.93 2.85
C THR A 49 -0.45 3.16 1.81
N PHE A 50 -1.71 3.08 2.26
CA PHE A 50 -2.90 3.29 1.44
C PHE A 50 -3.66 4.51 1.92
N ASN A 51 -4.12 5.32 0.98
CA ASN A 51 -5.00 6.43 1.27
C ASN A 51 -6.44 5.91 1.43
N ALA A 52 -6.80 5.48 2.64
CA ALA A 52 -8.08 4.82 2.88
C ALA A 52 -9.28 5.74 2.62
N GLN A 53 -9.11 7.06 2.74
CA GLN A 53 -10.19 8.03 2.54
C GLN A 53 -10.68 8.13 1.08
N THR A 54 -9.90 7.64 0.11
CA THR A 54 -10.24 7.69 -1.32
C THR A 54 -10.83 6.39 -1.86
N LEU A 55 -10.96 5.36 -1.02
CA LEU A 55 -11.51 4.09 -1.45
C LEU A 55 -13.04 4.21 -1.59
N ASN A 56 -13.56 3.67 -2.69
CA ASN A 56 -14.98 3.37 -2.81
C ASN A 56 -15.32 2.13 -1.95
N VAL A 57 -16.60 1.95 -1.66
CA VAL A 57 -17.11 0.73 -1.01
C VAL A 57 -16.62 -0.50 -1.78
N ASP A 58 -16.12 -1.49 -1.05
CA ASP A 58 -15.60 -2.78 -1.52
C ASP A 58 -14.21 -2.74 -2.21
N GLU A 59 -13.59 -1.57 -2.42
CA GLU A 59 -12.23 -1.51 -2.97
C GLU A 59 -11.16 -2.02 -1.98
N GLU A 60 -11.45 -1.98 -0.68
CA GLU A 60 -10.62 -2.58 0.36
C GLU A 60 -10.45 -4.09 0.17
N ASP A 61 -11.48 -4.79 -0.31
CA ASP A 61 -11.43 -6.24 -0.52
C ASP A 61 -10.51 -6.59 -1.69
N ILE A 62 -10.49 -5.76 -2.74
CA ILE A 62 -9.58 -5.89 -3.87
C ILE A 62 -8.13 -5.73 -3.40
N ILE A 63 -7.85 -4.74 -2.55
CA ILE A 63 -6.52 -4.52 -1.97
C ILE A 63 -6.10 -5.73 -1.13
N VAL A 64 -6.96 -6.19 -0.21
CA VAL A 64 -6.67 -7.33 0.65
C VAL A 64 -6.41 -8.60 -0.18
N GLN A 65 -7.23 -8.84 -1.20
CA GLN A 65 -7.07 -9.99 -2.07
C GLN A 65 -5.73 -9.95 -2.83
N ARG A 66 -5.37 -8.79 -3.39
CA ARG A 66 -4.08 -8.64 -4.07
C ARG A 66 -2.90 -8.81 -3.12
N LEU A 67 -2.98 -8.28 -1.91
CA LEU A 67 -1.93 -8.46 -0.91
C LEU A 67 -1.74 -9.94 -0.54
N ARG A 68 -2.84 -10.71 -0.45
CA ARG A 68 -2.76 -12.17 -0.25
C ARG A 68 -2.05 -12.87 -1.41
N GLU A 69 -2.34 -12.48 -2.66
CA GLU A 69 -1.68 -13.03 -3.85
C GLU A 69 -0.18 -12.73 -3.88
N ILE A 70 0.23 -11.56 -3.38
CA ILE A 70 1.64 -11.14 -3.37
C ILE A 70 2.49 -11.93 -2.37
N ILE A 71 1.90 -12.28 -1.21
CA ILE A 71 2.59 -12.93 -0.08
C ILE A 71 2.41 -14.44 -0.03
N SER A 72 1.59 -15.02 -0.91
CA SER A 72 1.42 -16.48 -1.07
C SER A 72 2.61 -17.08 -1.82
#